data_AF-A0A4R0X6T0-F1
#
_entry.id   AF-A0A4R0X6T0-F1
#
_cell.length_a   1.000
_cell.length_b   1.000
_cell.length_c   1.000
_cell.angle_alpha   90.00
_cell.angle_beta   90.00
_cell.angle_gamma   90.00
#
_symmetry.space_group_name_H-M   'P 1'
#
loop_
_entity.id
_entity.type
_entity.pdbx_description
1 polymer ?
#
loop_
_entity_poly.entity_id
_entity_poly.type
_entity_poly.pdbx_seq_one_letter_code
_entity_poly.pdbx_strand_id
1 'polypeptide(L)'
;TLVAAFAGPCPNLRPDMSCGAYHRRPRVCRIYPAEVNPFLPLDPATKVCPSDAWSHTGPVLMRAGRIANADTAALIAQSREADERDRVAKTYLCALLGYDTAALANEGFAVYAPARLHFEAALRAAQQSGAPPDDPQPRSSHPWHFITNRSTTLATLQSIGASAGRAEDPSDPAHTPAYLGFFDEDISDSDRLNSLRAPGPLQL
;
A
#
# COMPACT_ATOMS: atom_id res chain seq x y z
N THR A 1 0.60 0.49 3.21
CA THR A 1 0.01 -0.83 2.85
C THR A 1 1.12 -1.83 2.67
N LEU A 2 0.95 -3.07 3.17
CA LEU A 2 1.87 -4.17 2.86
C LEU A 2 1.34 -4.94 1.65
N VAL A 3 2.22 -5.21 0.68
CA VAL A 3 1.88 -5.99 -0.50
C VAL A 3 2.88 -7.12 -0.67
N ALA A 4 2.39 -8.26 -1.15
CA ALA A 4 3.25 -9.36 -1.59
C ALA A 4 3.20 -9.41 -3.11
N ALA A 5 4.38 -9.50 -3.74
CA ALA A 5 4.52 -9.76 -5.16
C ALA A 5 4.68 -11.26 -5.40
N PHE A 6 4.00 -11.77 -6.42
CA PHE A 6 4.11 -13.16 -6.86
C PHE A 6 4.34 -13.17 -8.37
N ALA A 7 5.17 -14.09 -8.85
CA ALA A 7 5.25 -14.37 -10.27
C ALA A 7 4.01 -15.20 -10.69
N GLY A 8 3.30 -14.75 -11.72
CA GLY A 8 2.11 -15.46 -12.22
C GLY A 8 0.83 -15.24 -11.41
N PRO A 9 -0.19 -16.10 -11.57
CA PRO A 9 -1.46 -15.96 -10.88
C PRO A 9 -1.30 -16.12 -9.36
N CYS A 10 -2.23 -15.55 -8.61
CA CYS A 10 -2.23 -15.68 -7.15
C CYS A 10 -2.20 -17.16 -6.73
N PRO A 11 -1.34 -17.58 -5.77
CA PRO A 11 -1.28 -18.97 -5.30
C PRO A 11 -2.58 -19.51 -4.71
N ASN A 12 -3.51 -18.62 -4.34
CA ASN A 12 -4.82 -18.98 -3.84
C ASN A 12 -5.89 -19.04 -4.94
N LEU A 13 -5.56 -18.86 -6.22
CA LEU A 13 -6.50 -19.00 -7.33
C LEU A 13 -6.73 -20.48 -7.60
N ARG A 14 -7.99 -20.94 -7.54
CA ARG A 14 -8.37 -22.32 -7.83
C ARG A 14 -8.64 -22.53 -9.33
N PRO A 15 -8.69 -23.79 -9.80
CA PRO A 15 -9.03 -24.10 -11.19
C PRO A 15 -10.40 -23.61 -11.63
N ASP A 16 -11.35 -23.48 -10.70
CA ASP A 16 -12.69 -22.92 -10.91
C ASP A 16 -12.71 -21.39 -10.87
N MET A 17 -11.54 -20.75 -10.91
CA MET A 17 -11.34 -19.30 -10.87
C MET A 17 -11.85 -18.61 -9.60
N SER A 18 -12.23 -19.40 -8.59
CA SER A 18 -12.56 -18.89 -7.27
C SER A 18 -11.29 -18.68 -6.43
N CYS A 19 -11.37 -17.75 -5.49
CA CYS A 19 -10.31 -17.58 -4.50
C CYS A 19 -10.38 -18.72 -3.46
N GLY A 20 -9.44 -19.65 -3.47
CA GLY A 20 -9.34 -20.76 -2.52
C GLY A 20 -8.98 -20.39 -1.09
N ALA A 21 -8.63 -19.13 -0.83
CA ALA A 21 -8.46 -18.57 0.50
C ALA A 21 -9.57 -17.58 0.89
N TYR A 22 -10.74 -17.61 0.23
CA TYR A 22 -11.79 -16.60 0.42
C TYR A 22 -12.21 -16.40 1.89
N HIS A 23 -12.28 -17.49 2.66
CA HIS A 23 -12.63 -17.45 4.09
C HIS A 23 -11.49 -16.99 5.02
N ARG A 24 -10.24 -17.00 4.52
CA ARG A 24 -9.02 -16.70 5.30
C ARG A 24 -8.32 -15.40 4.86
N ARG A 25 -8.79 -14.77 3.76
CA ARG A 25 -8.18 -13.55 3.22
C ARG A 25 -8.33 -12.38 4.20
N PRO A 26 -7.39 -11.42 4.16
CA PRO A 26 -7.63 -10.10 4.70
C PRO A 26 -8.90 -9.51 4.09
N ARG A 27 -9.72 -8.84 4.91
CA ARG A 27 -11.01 -8.22 4.54
C ARG A 27 -10.94 -7.32 3.30
N VAL A 28 -9.76 -6.77 3.01
CA VAL A 28 -9.45 -5.87 1.88
C VAL A 28 -10.00 -6.34 0.53
N CYS A 29 -9.82 -7.61 0.14
CA CYS A 29 -10.33 -8.07 -1.17
C CYS A 29 -11.87 -8.10 -1.26
N ARG A 30 -12.57 -8.18 -0.12
CA ARG A 30 -14.04 -8.22 -0.04
C ARG A 30 -14.67 -6.82 0.01
N ILE A 31 -13.87 -5.82 0.39
CA ILE A 31 -14.32 -4.43 0.58
C ILE A 31 -13.73 -3.47 -0.44
N TYR A 32 -12.70 -3.86 -1.21
CA TYR A 32 -11.94 -2.93 -2.08
C TYR A 32 -12.84 -2.09 -3.01
N PRO A 33 -13.79 -2.67 -3.78
CA PRO A 33 -14.67 -1.86 -4.62
C PRO A 33 -15.68 -1.01 -3.83
N ALA A 34 -15.98 -1.39 -2.58
CA ALA A 34 -17.00 -0.75 -1.76
C ALA A 34 -16.47 0.33 -0.80
N GLU A 35 -15.19 0.24 -0.41
CA GLU A 35 -14.57 1.04 0.65
C GLU A 35 -13.29 1.74 0.19
N VAL A 36 -12.40 1.01 -0.50
CA VAL A 36 -11.05 1.52 -0.82
C VAL A 36 -11.06 2.41 -2.06
N ASN A 37 -11.93 2.10 -3.02
CA ASN A 37 -12.07 2.91 -4.23
C ASN A 37 -13.53 2.99 -4.71
N PRO A 38 -14.44 3.58 -3.91
CA PRO A 38 -15.87 3.62 -4.21
C PRO A 38 -16.22 4.52 -5.41
N PHE A 39 -15.27 5.33 -5.88
CA PHE A 39 -15.46 6.31 -6.95
C PHE A 39 -14.92 5.84 -8.30
N LEU A 40 -14.04 4.84 -8.33
CA LEU A 40 -13.58 4.25 -9.58
C LEU A 40 -14.57 3.15 -10.00
N PRO A 41 -15.18 3.24 -11.19
CA PRO A 41 -15.91 2.12 -11.74
C PRO A 41 -15.00 0.89 -11.75
N LEU A 42 -15.48 -0.21 -11.15
CA LEU A 42 -14.76 -1.47 -11.21
C LEU A 42 -14.74 -1.91 -12.68
N ASP A 43 -13.57 -1.83 -13.31
CA ASP A 43 -13.34 -2.40 -14.64
C ASP A 43 -12.72 -3.80 -14.50
N PRO A 44 -13.48 -4.88 -14.77
CA PRO A 44 -12.98 -6.24 -14.77
C PRO A 44 -11.81 -6.48 -15.72
N ALA A 45 -11.77 -5.78 -16.87
CA ALA A 45 -10.76 -5.99 -17.90
C ALA A 45 -9.35 -5.59 -17.43
N THR A 46 -9.26 -4.72 -16.41
CA THR A 46 -7.98 -4.30 -15.79
C THR A 46 -7.48 -5.27 -14.71
N LYS A 47 -8.20 -6.35 -14.44
CA LYS A 47 -7.86 -7.29 -13.36
C LYS A 47 -7.11 -8.48 -13.93
N VAL A 48 -6.05 -8.89 -13.22
CA VAL A 48 -5.31 -10.13 -13.51
C VAL A 48 -6.15 -11.37 -13.17
N CYS A 49 -7.23 -11.19 -12.38
CA CYS A 49 -8.25 -12.22 -12.20
C CYS A 49 -9.02 -12.42 -13.51
N PRO A 50 -9.46 -13.64 -13.82
CA PRO A 50 -10.21 -13.92 -15.05
C PRO A 50 -11.56 -13.19 -15.09
N SER A 51 -12.09 -12.96 -16.29
CA SER A 51 -13.25 -12.07 -16.51
C SER A 51 -14.54 -12.53 -15.85
N ASP A 52 -14.73 -13.84 -15.66
CA ASP A 52 -15.89 -14.45 -15.01
C ASP A 52 -15.95 -14.20 -13.50
N ALA A 53 -14.79 -13.97 -12.86
CA ALA A 53 -14.68 -13.59 -11.44
C ALA A 53 -15.40 -12.26 -11.12
N TRP A 54 -15.72 -11.47 -12.16
CA TRP A 54 -16.40 -10.17 -12.07
C TRP A 54 -17.73 -10.13 -12.82
N SER A 55 -18.27 -11.29 -13.20
CA SER A 55 -19.54 -11.40 -13.92
C SER A 55 -20.71 -10.82 -13.11
N HIS A 56 -21.79 -10.43 -13.81
CA HIS A 56 -23.02 -9.90 -13.20
C HIS A 56 -23.72 -10.87 -12.23
N THR A 57 -23.33 -12.14 -12.21
CA THR A 57 -23.76 -13.15 -11.23
C THR A 57 -23.02 -13.06 -9.90
N GLY A 58 -21.95 -12.26 -9.81
CA GLY A 58 -21.28 -11.93 -8.56
C GLY A 58 -22.13 -11.04 -7.66
N PRO A 59 -21.85 -11.00 -6.34
CA PRO A 59 -22.62 -10.19 -5.40
C PRO A 59 -22.50 -8.69 -5.71
N VAL A 60 -23.64 -7.99 -5.74
CA VAL A 60 -23.66 -6.52 -5.86
C VAL A 60 -23.07 -5.91 -4.59
N LEU A 61 -21.93 -5.24 -4.72
CA LEU A 61 -21.22 -4.64 -3.58
C LEU A 61 -21.72 -3.22 -3.24
N MET A 62 -22.10 -2.44 -4.25
CA MET A 62 -22.62 -1.07 -4.11
C MET A 62 -23.84 -0.84 -5.00
N ARG A 63 -24.79 -0.02 -4.53
CA ARG A 63 -25.95 0.47 -5.30
C ARG A 63 -26.19 1.94 -4.94
N ALA A 64 -26.25 2.81 -5.95
CA ALA A 64 -26.47 4.25 -5.77
C ALA A 64 -25.54 4.91 -4.72
N GLY A 65 -24.25 4.57 -4.74
CA GLY A 65 -23.26 5.11 -3.80
C GLY A 65 -23.34 4.55 -2.37
N ARG A 66 -24.21 3.56 -2.10
CA ARG A 66 -24.35 2.90 -0.80
C ARG A 66 -23.90 1.45 -0.87
N ILE A 67 -23.31 0.94 0.21
CA ILE A 67 -23.02 -0.48 0.37
C ILE A 67 -24.35 -1.25 0.27
N ALA A 68 -24.46 -2.14 -0.70
CA ALA A 68 -25.72 -2.82 -1.01
C ALA A 68 -26.01 -4.02 -0.08
N ASN A 69 -25.00 -4.47 0.69
CA ASN A 69 -25.04 -5.71 1.46
C ASN A 69 -24.59 -5.47 2.92
N ALA A 70 -25.43 -5.87 3.88
CA ALA A 70 -25.15 -5.78 5.31
C ALA A 70 -23.88 -6.54 5.74
N ASP A 71 -23.61 -7.70 5.14
CA ASP A 71 -22.38 -8.46 5.38
C ASP A 71 -21.14 -7.68 4.92
N THR A 72 -21.25 -6.94 3.82
CA THR A 72 -20.16 -6.09 3.31
C THR A 72 -19.92 -4.91 4.24
N ALA A 73 -20.99 -4.29 4.76
CA ALA A 73 -20.88 -3.22 5.75
C ALA A 73 -20.22 -3.71 7.04
N ALA A 74 -20.59 -4.89 7.54
CA ALA A 74 -19.97 -5.51 8.70
C ALA A 74 -18.48 -5.80 8.48
N LEU A 75 -18.11 -6.31 7.29
CA LEU A 75 -16.70 -6.53 6.93
C LEU A 75 -15.90 -5.23 6.87
N ILE A 76 -16.50 -4.13 6.40
CA ILE A 76 -15.86 -2.80 6.38
C ILE A 76 -15.60 -2.33 7.82
N ALA A 77 -16.62 -2.37 8.68
CA ALA A 77 -16.49 -1.98 10.09
C ALA A 77 -15.37 -2.78 10.78
N GLN A 78 -15.39 -4.11 10.62
CA GLN A 78 -14.37 -4.99 11.19
C GLN A 78 -12.96 -4.72 10.62
N SER A 79 -12.86 -4.26 9.37
CA SER A 79 -11.59 -3.86 8.76
C SER A 79 -11.04 -2.59 9.42
N ARG A 80 -11.87 -1.57 9.58
CA ARG A 80 -11.50 -0.31 10.24
C ARG A 80 -11.06 -0.54 11.68
N GLU A 81 -11.81 -1.33 12.44
CA GLU A 81 -11.46 -1.69 13.83
C GLU A 81 -10.12 -2.41 13.94
N ALA A 82 -9.78 -3.26 12.97
CA ALA A 82 -8.48 -3.92 12.98
C ALA A 82 -7.36 -2.98 12.55
N ASP A 83 -7.59 -2.11 11.57
CA ASP A 83 -6.61 -1.10 11.20
C ASP A 83 -6.28 -0.16 12.37
N GLU A 84 -7.29 0.19 13.17
CA GLU A 84 -7.15 0.95 14.41
C GLU A 84 -6.35 0.19 15.47
N ARG A 85 -6.68 -1.07 15.74
CA ARG A 85 -5.91 -1.93 16.68
C ARG A 85 -4.47 -2.15 16.24
N ASP A 86 -4.22 -2.24 14.93
CA ASP A 86 -2.88 -2.49 14.39
C ASP A 86 -1.99 -1.25 14.39
N ARG A 87 -2.54 -0.05 14.67
CA ARG A 87 -1.82 1.23 14.54
C ARG A 87 -0.53 1.27 15.36
N VAL A 88 -0.55 0.81 16.61
CA VAL A 88 0.64 0.81 17.49
C VAL A 88 1.72 -0.11 16.94
N ALA A 89 1.36 -1.34 16.55
CA ALA A 89 2.29 -2.30 15.97
C ALA A 89 2.86 -1.79 14.63
N LYS A 90 2.04 -1.14 13.78
CA LYS A 90 2.47 -0.54 12.51
C LYS A 90 3.48 0.60 12.74
N THR A 91 3.26 1.46 13.73
CA THR A 91 4.23 2.52 14.06
C THR A 91 5.57 1.94 14.52
N TYR A 92 5.54 0.94 15.41
CA TYR A 92 6.77 0.32 15.89
C TYR A 92 7.49 -0.46 14.79
N LEU A 93 6.75 -1.12 13.89
CA LEU A 93 7.32 -1.75 12.71
C LEU A 93 8.07 -0.75 11.82
N CYS A 94 7.48 0.42 11.55
CA CYS A 94 8.16 1.48 10.81
C CYS A 94 9.44 1.94 11.53
N ALA A 95 9.39 2.14 12.84
CA ALA A 95 10.57 2.52 13.61
C ALA A 95 11.68 1.47 13.58
N LEU A 96 11.35 0.17 13.72
CA LEU A 96 12.31 -0.93 13.64
C LEU A 96 12.98 -1.05 12.27
N LEU A 97 12.26 -0.68 11.21
CA LEU A 97 12.74 -0.72 9.84
C LEU A 97 13.40 0.60 9.39
N GLY A 98 13.40 1.63 10.24
CA GLY A 98 13.91 2.96 9.89
C GLY A 98 13.05 3.67 8.85
N TYR A 99 11.75 3.37 8.77
CA TYR A 99 10.85 3.98 7.79
C TYR A 99 10.20 5.23 8.38
N ASP A 100 10.58 6.38 7.84
CA ASP A 100 10.05 7.69 8.20
C ASP A 100 9.70 8.55 6.98
N THR A 101 9.93 8.05 5.78
CA THR A 101 9.63 8.76 4.54
C THR A 101 8.30 8.29 3.95
N ALA A 102 7.43 9.25 3.63
CA ALA A 102 6.12 9.03 3.02
C ALA A 102 5.96 9.85 1.74
N ALA A 103 5.25 9.28 0.76
CA ALA A 103 4.78 10.01 -0.41
C ALA A 103 3.37 10.55 -0.18
N LEU A 104 2.97 11.55 -0.97
CA LEU A 104 1.58 12.02 -0.99
C LEU A 104 0.72 11.12 -1.87
N ALA A 105 -0.42 10.68 -1.33
CA ALA A 105 -1.29 9.66 -1.93
C ALA A 105 -1.76 9.97 -3.36
N ASN A 106 -1.88 11.25 -3.73
CA ASN A 106 -2.32 11.67 -5.06
C ASN A 106 -1.15 12.00 -6.01
N GLU A 107 0.10 11.81 -5.57
CA GLU A 107 1.28 12.16 -6.35
C GLU A 107 2.21 10.97 -6.59
N GLY A 108 2.19 9.98 -5.71
CA GLY A 108 2.94 8.75 -5.92
C GLY A 108 2.98 7.84 -4.70
N PHE A 109 3.86 6.85 -4.76
CA PHE A 109 4.13 5.91 -3.67
C PHE A 109 5.59 5.97 -3.22
N ALA A 110 5.81 5.95 -1.91
CA ALA A 110 7.08 5.60 -1.30
C ALA A 110 7.09 4.08 -1.06
N VAL A 111 7.96 3.37 -1.77
CA VAL A 111 8.02 1.90 -1.79
C VAL A 111 9.29 1.43 -1.10
N TYR A 112 9.12 0.78 0.05
CA TYR A 112 10.19 0.06 0.73
C TYR A 112 10.13 -1.43 0.37
N ALA A 113 11.27 -1.99 -0.03
CA ALA A 113 11.40 -3.40 -0.43
C ALA A 113 12.49 -4.12 0.39
N PRO A 114 12.30 -4.28 1.72
CA PRO A 114 13.30 -4.91 2.58
C PRO A 114 13.46 -6.40 2.26
N ALA A 115 14.61 -6.97 2.63
CA ALA A 115 14.79 -8.41 2.60
C ALA A 115 13.73 -9.11 3.47
N ARG A 116 13.13 -10.20 2.94
CA ARG A 116 12.03 -10.94 3.59
C ARG A 116 12.33 -11.29 5.05
N LEU A 117 13.52 -11.84 5.33
CA LEU A 117 13.90 -12.27 6.69
C LEU A 117 13.97 -11.10 7.67
N HIS A 118 14.48 -9.95 7.21
CA HIS A 118 14.55 -8.73 8.02
C HIS A 118 13.15 -8.20 8.33
N PHE A 119 12.28 -8.12 7.32
CA PHE A 119 10.89 -7.71 7.50
C PHE A 119 10.12 -8.64 8.45
N GLU A 120 10.27 -9.96 8.31
CA GLU A 120 9.62 -10.93 9.19
C GLU A 120 10.09 -10.84 10.64
N ALA A 121 11.38 -10.59 10.87
CA ALA A 121 11.93 -10.39 12.20
C ALA A 121 11.34 -9.12 12.84
N ALA A 122 11.33 -8.00 12.10
CA ALA A 122 10.75 -6.74 12.56
C ALA A 122 9.24 -6.86 12.86
N LEU A 123 8.50 -7.56 12.00
CA LEU A 123 7.07 -7.80 12.20
C LEU A 123 6.80 -8.60 13.48
N ARG A 124 7.56 -9.68 13.72
CA ARG A 124 7.45 -10.46 14.96
C ARG A 124 7.78 -9.62 16.18
N ALA A 125 8.85 -8.82 16.13
CA ALA A 125 9.22 -7.93 17.22
C ALA A 125 8.11 -6.89 17.49
N ALA A 126 7.50 -6.32 16.45
CA ALA A 126 6.40 -5.38 16.60
C ALA A 126 5.15 -5.99 17.24
N GLN A 127 4.80 -7.21 16.86
CA GLN A 127 3.70 -7.95 17.50
C GLN A 127 3.99 -8.32 18.96
N GLN A 128 5.26 -8.55 19.31
CA GLN A 128 5.70 -8.94 20.65
C GLN A 128 6.00 -7.76 21.57
N SER A 129 6.12 -6.54 21.04
CA SER A 129 6.51 -5.33 21.77
C SER A 129 5.64 -5.03 22.99
N GLY A 130 4.43 -5.61 23.08
CA GLY A 130 3.56 -5.48 24.25
C GLY A 130 3.14 -4.03 24.53
N ALA A 131 3.34 -3.12 23.56
CA ALA A 131 3.00 -1.73 23.69
C ALA A 131 1.50 -1.61 24.01
N PRO A 132 1.10 -0.75 24.97
CA PRO A 132 -0.30 -0.60 25.32
C PRO A 132 -1.10 -0.26 24.07
N PRO A 133 -2.17 -1.02 23.75
CA PRO A 133 -3.00 -0.74 22.57
C PRO A 133 -3.65 0.66 22.64
N ASP A 134 -3.70 1.23 23.85
CA ASP A 134 -4.32 2.52 24.15
C ASP A 134 -3.34 3.71 24.10
N ASP A 135 -2.10 3.56 23.63
CA ASP A 135 -1.26 4.74 23.35
C ASP A 135 -1.97 5.57 22.28
N PRO A 136 -2.55 6.75 22.60
CA PRO A 136 -3.32 7.52 21.64
C PRO A 136 -2.46 8.04 20.49
N GLN A 137 -1.13 8.08 20.64
CA GLN A 137 -0.23 8.65 19.66
C GLN A 137 1.16 7.99 19.72
N PRO A 138 1.31 6.74 19.22
CA PRO A 138 2.59 6.06 19.15
C PRO A 138 3.50 6.91 18.29
N ARG A 139 4.61 7.34 18.88
CA ARG A 139 5.60 8.20 18.23
C ARG A 139 6.65 7.32 17.57
N SER A 140 6.97 7.63 16.31
CA SER A 140 8.21 7.14 15.71
C SER A 140 9.39 7.85 16.39
N SER A 141 10.49 7.14 16.60
CA SER A 141 11.78 7.74 17.01
C SER A 141 12.34 8.68 15.94
N HIS A 142 11.83 8.59 14.71
CA HIS A 142 12.22 9.40 13.57
C HIS A 142 11.04 10.27 13.12
N PRO A 143 11.22 11.61 13.02
CA PRO A 143 10.17 12.50 12.53
C PRO A 143 9.85 12.18 11.07
N TRP A 144 8.58 12.11 10.73
CA TRP A 144 8.16 11.83 9.36
C TRP A 144 8.63 12.91 8.37
N HIS A 145 9.06 12.46 7.21
CA HIS A 145 9.50 13.27 6.07
C HIS A 145 8.63 12.97 4.85
N PHE A 146 8.26 13.99 4.09
CA PHE A 146 7.51 13.84 2.84
C PHE A 146 8.40 13.95 1.61
N ILE A 147 8.19 13.06 0.65
CA ILE A 147 8.79 13.18 -0.68
C ILE A 147 7.72 13.44 -1.74
N THR A 148 8.05 14.33 -2.68
CA THR A 148 7.22 14.67 -3.84
C THR A 148 8.12 14.97 -5.03
N ASN A 149 7.65 14.67 -6.25
CA ASN A 149 8.27 15.15 -7.48
C ASN A 149 7.71 16.52 -7.93
N ARG A 150 6.68 17.06 -7.28
CA ARG A 150 6.03 18.31 -7.68
C ARG A 150 6.58 19.50 -6.92
N SER A 151 7.19 20.44 -7.64
CA SER A 151 7.80 21.64 -7.05
C SER A 151 6.79 22.52 -6.29
N THR A 152 5.56 22.63 -6.80
CA THR A 152 4.48 23.40 -6.13
C THR A 152 4.07 22.79 -4.80
N THR A 153 4.03 21.45 -4.74
CA THR A 153 3.64 20.72 -3.54
C THR A 153 4.76 20.79 -2.51
N LEU A 154 6.02 20.65 -2.94
CA LEU A 154 7.17 20.83 -2.06
C LEU A 154 7.18 22.22 -1.43
N ALA A 155 7.01 23.28 -2.22
CA ALA A 155 6.95 24.65 -1.72
C ALA A 155 5.82 24.85 -0.70
N THR A 156 4.65 24.24 -0.96
CA THR A 156 3.51 24.29 -0.03
C THR A 156 3.84 23.60 1.30
N LEU A 157 4.39 22.38 1.26
CA LEU A 157 4.79 21.63 2.46
C LEU A 157 5.82 22.40 3.29
N GLN A 158 6.84 22.97 2.63
CA GLN A 158 7.86 23.78 3.30
C GLN A 158 7.28 25.05 3.91
N SER A 159 6.32 25.70 3.24
CA SER A 159 5.67 26.92 3.75
C SER A 159 4.90 26.72 5.05
N ILE A 160 4.42 25.49 5.30
CA ILE A 160 3.73 25.11 6.55
C ILE A 160 4.67 24.45 7.57
N GLY A 161 5.98 24.43 7.31
CA GLY A 161 6.99 23.86 8.20
C GLY A 161 7.04 22.34 8.23
N ALA A 162 6.46 21.66 7.24
CA ALA A 162 6.59 20.21 7.13
C ALA A 162 8.01 19.82 6.69
N SER A 163 8.53 18.73 7.23
CA SER A 163 9.76 18.10 6.72
C SER A 163 9.45 17.50 5.35
N ALA A 164 9.99 18.07 4.28
CA ALA A 164 9.74 17.61 2.92
C ALA A 164 10.92 17.85 1.96
N GLY A 165 11.10 16.94 1.00
CA GLY A 165 12.18 16.94 0.02
C GLY A 165 11.72 16.49 -1.37
N ARG A 166 12.62 16.62 -2.35
CA ARG A 166 12.39 16.06 -3.68
C ARG A 166 12.60 14.55 -3.66
N ALA A 167 11.77 13.82 -4.39
CA ALA A 167 11.88 12.37 -4.52
C ALA A 167 13.21 11.88 -5.15
N GLU A 168 13.86 12.73 -5.95
CA GLU A 168 15.07 12.39 -6.70
C GLU A 168 16.37 12.48 -5.90
N ASP A 169 16.34 12.95 -4.64
CA ASP A 169 17.55 13.22 -3.85
C ASP A 169 17.95 11.96 -3.03
N PRO A 170 18.89 11.12 -3.52
CA PRO A 170 19.16 9.83 -2.90
C PRO A 170 20.32 10.00 -1.92
N SER A 171 20.02 10.19 -0.64
CA SER A 171 21.07 10.28 0.38
C SER A 171 21.53 8.91 0.92
N ASP A 172 20.69 7.86 0.84
CA ASP A 172 21.09 6.46 1.12
C ASP A 172 20.11 5.44 0.50
N PRO A 173 20.49 4.66 -0.53
CA PRO A 173 19.62 3.68 -1.17
C PRO A 173 19.19 2.49 -0.29
N ALA A 174 19.83 2.26 0.88
CA ALA A 174 19.45 1.18 1.78
C ALA A 174 18.22 1.52 2.64
N HIS A 175 17.99 2.82 2.90
CA HIS A 175 16.93 3.31 3.80
C HIS A 175 15.97 4.30 3.12
N THR A 176 16.31 4.77 1.91
CA THR A 176 15.45 5.65 1.13
C THR A 176 14.47 4.80 0.31
N PRO A 177 13.15 5.04 0.41
CA PRO A 177 12.18 4.31 -0.39
C PRO A 177 12.32 4.67 -1.87
N ALA A 178 12.04 3.72 -2.76
CA ALA A 178 11.83 4.02 -4.16
C ALA A 178 10.57 4.87 -4.33
N TYR A 179 10.65 5.95 -5.12
CA TYR A 179 9.48 6.77 -5.42
C TYR A 179 8.86 6.35 -6.76
N LEU A 180 7.56 6.03 -6.74
CA LEU A 180 6.76 5.78 -7.94
C LEU A 180 5.79 6.93 -8.13
N GLY A 181 6.19 7.94 -8.91
CA GLY A 181 5.39 9.13 -9.19
C GLY A 181 4.28 8.90 -10.22
N PHE A 182 3.19 9.66 -10.12
CA PHE A 182 2.10 9.67 -11.10
C PHE A 182 2.25 10.74 -12.18
N PHE A 183 3.21 11.65 -12.01
CA PHE A 183 3.42 12.79 -12.88
C PHE A 183 4.81 12.70 -13.51
N ASP A 184 4.86 12.40 -14.81
CA ASP A 184 6.13 12.28 -15.55
C ASP A 184 6.79 13.64 -15.84
N GLU A 185 6.03 14.74 -15.79
CA GLU A 185 6.48 16.07 -16.26
C GLU A 185 7.51 16.76 -15.35
N ASP A 186 7.81 16.21 -14.17
CA ASP A 186 8.80 16.74 -13.23
C ASP A 186 9.88 15.70 -12.83
N ILE A 187 9.96 14.55 -13.52
CA ILE A 187 11.03 13.55 -13.35
C ILE A 187 12.13 13.87 -14.36
N SER A 188 13.36 14.12 -13.91
CA SER A 188 14.48 14.43 -14.82
C SER A 188 14.71 13.31 -15.84
N ASP A 189 15.09 13.66 -17.08
CA ASP A 189 15.31 12.72 -18.19
C ASP A 189 16.31 11.58 -17.88
N SER A 190 17.08 11.69 -16.80
CA SER A 190 18.03 10.66 -16.35
C SER A 190 17.36 9.37 -15.85
N ASP A 191 16.13 9.45 -15.30
CA ASP A 191 15.41 8.30 -14.75
C ASP A 191 14.70 7.44 -15.80
N ARG A 192 14.33 8.04 -16.95
CA ARG A 192 13.77 7.30 -18.08
C ARG A 192 14.74 6.24 -18.61
N LEU A 193 16.05 6.55 -18.60
CA LEU A 193 17.07 5.60 -19.04
C LEU A 193 17.35 4.48 -18.04
N ASN A 194 17.15 4.71 -16.73
CA ASN A 194 17.38 3.69 -15.70
C ASN A 194 16.18 2.75 -15.51
N SER A 195 14.94 3.22 -15.66
CA SER A 195 13.74 2.36 -15.67
C SER A 195 13.73 1.37 -16.85
N LEU A 196 14.32 1.74 -17.99
CA LEU A 196 14.48 0.85 -19.15
C LEU A 196 15.64 -0.15 -19.01
N ARG A 197 16.44 -0.07 -17.95
CA ARG A 197 17.62 -0.94 -17.69
C ARG A 197 17.44 -1.90 -16.50
N ALA A 198 16.21 -2.13 -16.04
CA ALA A 198 15.96 -3.27 -15.16
C ALA A 198 16.40 -4.56 -15.86
N PRO A 199 17.21 -5.43 -15.23
CA PRO A 199 17.69 -6.64 -15.88
C PRO A 199 16.50 -7.52 -16.25
N GLY A 200 16.51 -8.00 -17.50
CA GLY A 200 15.55 -8.98 -17.99
C GLY A 200 15.48 -10.21 -17.06
N PRO A 201 14.44 -11.03 -17.20
CA PRO A 201 14.15 -12.11 -16.27
C PRO A 201 15.39 -12.99 -16.08
N LEU A 202 15.84 -13.11 -14.82
CA LEU A 202 16.81 -14.11 -14.40
C LEU A 202 16.24 -15.49 -14.79
N GLN A 203 16.88 -16.12 -15.78
CA GLN A 203 16.65 -17.52 -16.09
C GLN A 203 17.15 -18.36 -14.91
N LEU A 204 16.22 -18.98 -14.19
CA LEU A 204 16.39 -20.18 -13.38
C LEU A 204 15.16 -21.06 -13.58
#